data_AF-A0AAU6X348-F1
#
_entry.id   AF-A0AAU6X348-F1
#
_cell.length_a   1.000
_cell.length_b   1.000
_cell.length_c   1.000
_cell.angle_alpha   90.00
_cell.angle_beta   90.00
_cell.angle_gamma   90.00
#
_symmetry.space_group_name_H-M   'P 1'
#
loop_
_entity.id
_entity.type
_entity.pdbx_description
1 polymer ?
#
loop_
_entity_poly.entity_id
_entity_poly.type
_entity_poly.pdbx_seq_one_letter_code
_entity_poly.pdbx_strand_id
1 'polypeptide(L)'
;MEASLWNSKKLTPEFTDEQIFSLLRANLLKKPFGPDETQDTRGLVISGLELWRQDSKAELLHIFFLDKQLRDFLEETRLPDLENIKQFLYENGEIKEIFRRYSNATTEHFTYKFALHMPNEADGYAFSLTIEDNGSVDLYFSQGTNGGRMSDKFYTDLTKQNDTTSLTILKMFRLALNTIAYMNCFPDCVTDGVPKDLFEPSVRNTDRNITFHISEKIRDIGNSTTSKMPHFRKGHFRVLQSDYFANKKGQTIFVAETMVKGKAKTVSVSDDINEFMNNPLTD
;
A
#
# COMPACT_ATOMS: atom_id res chain seq x y z
N MET A 1 29.89 -5.22 53.38
CA MET A 1 28.93 -4.16 53.75
C MET A 1 29.40 -2.91 53.03
N GLU A 2 28.72 -2.33 52.04
CA GLU A 2 27.36 -2.53 51.53
C GLU A 2 27.41 -2.45 50.00
N ALA A 3 26.83 -3.45 49.35
CA ALA A 3 26.27 -3.28 48.02
C ALA A 3 24.82 -2.84 48.21
N SER A 4 24.39 -1.73 47.63
CA SER A 4 23.05 -1.59 47.03
C SER A 4 22.87 -0.21 46.41
N LEU A 5 21.97 -0.15 45.42
CA LEU A 5 21.46 1.03 44.72
C LEU A 5 22.50 1.51 43.70
N TRP A 6 22.37 1.27 42.39
CA TRP A 6 21.22 1.57 41.55
C TRP A 6 21.04 0.50 40.45
N ASN A 7 20.17 -0.46 40.68
CA ASN A 7 19.46 -1.15 39.59
C ASN A 7 18.15 -0.39 39.36
N SER A 8 18.21 0.73 38.64
CA SER A 8 16.97 1.31 38.09
C SER A 8 16.47 0.34 37.03
N LYS A 9 15.47 -0.48 37.41
CA LYS A 9 14.70 -1.28 36.46
C LYS A 9 14.27 -0.36 35.32
N LYS A 10 14.68 -0.71 34.09
CA LYS A 10 14.28 -0.06 32.85
C LYS A 10 12.75 0.03 32.81
N LEU A 11 12.19 1.23 32.93
CA LEU A 11 10.76 1.44 33.12
C LEU A 11 9.96 1.58 31.82
N THR A 12 10.56 1.46 30.64
CA THR A 12 9.83 1.44 29.36
C THR A 12 10.44 0.40 28.40
N PRO A 13 9.69 -0.66 28.03
CA PRO A 13 10.11 -1.58 26.99
C PRO A 13 10.06 -0.90 25.61
N GLU A 14 10.96 -1.30 24.70
CA GLU A 14 10.84 -0.99 23.28
C GLU A 14 9.54 -1.60 22.75
N PHE A 15 8.69 -0.79 22.11
CA PHE A 15 7.46 -1.28 21.50
C PHE A 15 7.74 -1.84 20.10
N THR A 16 7.19 -3.01 19.79
CA THR A 16 7.17 -3.53 18.42
C THR A 16 6.13 -2.79 17.57
N ASP A 17 6.26 -2.85 16.24
CA ASP A 17 5.28 -2.26 15.31
C ASP A 17 3.85 -2.75 15.59
N GLU A 18 3.69 -4.03 15.98
CA GLU A 18 2.40 -4.61 16.36
C GLU A 18 1.84 -4.02 17.67
N GLN A 19 2.70 -3.74 18.65
CA GLN A 19 2.28 -3.09 19.89
C GLN A 19 1.91 -1.61 19.65
N ILE A 20 2.68 -0.91 18.80
CA ILE A 20 2.37 0.46 18.38
C ILE A 20 1.01 0.49 17.67
N PHE A 21 0.81 -0.39 16.69
CA PHE A 21 -0.45 -0.56 15.98
C PHE A 21 -1.62 -0.78 16.96
N SER A 22 -1.48 -1.75 17.86
CA SER A 22 -2.53 -2.12 18.81
C SER A 22 -2.91 -0.96 19.73
N LEU A 23 -1.91 -0.22 20.22
CA LEU A 23 -2.10 0.96 21.07
C LEU A 23 -2.81 2.08 20.31
N LEU A 24 -2.33 2.43 19.11
CA LEU A 24 -2.91 3.48 18.29
C LEU A 24 -4.35 3.16 17.89
N ARG A 25 -4.62 1.94 17.43
CA ARG A 25 -5.96 1.47 17.07
C ARG A 25 -6.90 1.53 18.27
N ALA A 26 -6.48 1.02 19.42
CA ALA A 26 -7.29 1.07 20.64
C ALA A 26 -7.60 2.51 21.06
N ASN A 27 -6.64 3.42 20.95
CA ASN A 27 -6.84 4.83 21.26
C ASN A 27 -7.82 5.49 20.29
N LEU A 28 -7.69 5.25 18.98
CA LEU A 28 -8.63 5.76 17.98
C LEU A 28 -10.05 5.26 18.24
N LEU A 29 -10.22 3.99 18.60
CA LEU A 29 -11.53 3.39 18.87
C LEU A 29 -12.18 3.87 20.17
N LYS A 30 -11.39 4.20 21.21
CA LYS A 30 -11.92 4.56 22.54
C LYS A 30 -12.02 6.06 22.80
N LYS A 31 -11.16 6.87 22.18
CA LYS A 31 -11.14 8.32 22.42
C LYS A 31 -12.45 8.96 21.93
N PRO A 32 -13.00 9.98 22.60
CA PRO A 32 -14.08 10.82 22.05
C PRO A 32 -13.65 11.47 20.73
N PHE A 33 -14.60 11.88 19.90
CA PHE A 33 -14.31 12.65 18.68
C PHE A 33 -13.76 14.03 19.02
N GLY A 34 -12.79 14.48 18.23
CA GLY A 34 -12.39 15.88 18.23
C GLY A 34 -13.50 16.79 17.66
N PRO A 35 -13.35 18.12 17.77
CA PRO A 35 -14.36 19.09 17.30
C PRO A 35 -14.77 18.93 15.83
N ASP A 36 -13.81 18.57 14.97
CA ASP A 36 -14.00 18.45 13.52
C ASP A 36 -13.90 17.00 13.02
N GLU A 37 -13.87 16.03 13.94
CA GLU A 37 -13.70 14.63 13.59
C GLU A 37 -15.04 13.93 13.48
N THR A 38 -15.32 13.38 12.31
CA THR A 38 -16.48 12.53 12.09
C THR A 38 -16.10 11.06 12.23
N GLN A 39 -17.12 10.21 12.27
CA GLN A 39 -16.92 8.78 12.22
C GLN A 39 -16.20 8.36 10.93
N ASP A 40 -16.53 8.99 9.80
CA ASP A 40 -15.93 8.69 8.50
C ASP A 40 -14.46 9.09 8.47
N THR A 41 -14.13 10.30 8.91
CA THR A 41 -12.73 10.76 8.93
C THR A 41 -11.88 9.88 9.85
N ARG A 42 -12.42 9.45 11.00
CA ARG A 42 -11.71 8.50 11.86
C ARG A 42 -11.60 7.11 11.22
N GLY A 43 -12.64 6.66 10.53
CA GLY A 43 -12.63 5.43 9.75
C GLY A 43 -11.48 5.42 8.74
N LEU A 44 -11.27 6.53 8.03
CA LEU A 44 -10.14 6.69 7.11
C LEU A 44 -8.79 6.54 7.82
N VAL A 45 -8.59 7.19 8.96
CA VAL A 45 -7.35 7.09 9.74
C VAL A 45 -7.08 5.65 10.19
N ILE A 46 -8.13 4.94 10.65
CA ILE A 46 -8.01 3.53 11.04
C ILE A 46 -7.64 2.67 9.83
N SER A 47 -8.29 2.84 8.68
CA SER A 47 -7.96 2.10 7.46
C SER A 47 -6.52 2.35 6.99
N GLY A 48 -6.04 3.59 7.05
CA GLY A 48 -4.63 3.92 6.80
C GLY A 48 -3.67 3.23 7.76
N LEU A 49 -4.01 3.18 9.05
CA LEU A 49 -3.24 2.47 10.06
C LEU A 49 -3.19 0.95 9.82
N GLU A 50 -4.29 0.34 9.35
CA GLU A 50 -4.34 -1.07 8.97
C GLU A 50 -3.45 -1.38 7.75
N LEU A 51 -3.40 -0.48 6.75
CA LEU A 51 -2.48 -0.62 5.61
C LEU A 51 -1.02 -0.50 6.05
N TRP A 52 -0.70 0.46 6.91
CA TRP A 52 0.64 0.62 7.47
C TRP A 52 1.10 -0.65 8.21
N ARG A 53 0.22 -1.28 9.01
CA ARG A 53 0.54 -2.52 9.70
C ARG A 53 0.82 -3.68 8.74
N GLN A 54 0.07 -3.78 7.64
CA GLN A 54 0.32 -4.82 6.64
C GLN A 54 1.64 -4.61 5.91
N ASP A 55 1.95 -3.35 5.59
CA ASP A 55 3.25 -2.96 5.04
C ASP A 55 4.38 -3.36 6.01
N SER A 56 4.28 -2.98 7.29
CA SER A 56 5.30 -3.31 8.30
C SER A 56 5.50 -4.82 8.50
N LYS A 57 4.51 -5.65 8.12
CA LYS A 57 4.57 -7.12 8.17
C LYS A 57 5.03 -7.78 6.87
N ALA A 58 5.36 -7.02 5.83
CA ALA A 58 5.66 -7.54 4.49
C ALA A 58 4.47 -8.26 3.83
N GLU A 59 3.25 -7.98 4.27
CA GLU A 59 2.02 -8.61 3.76
C GLU A 59 1.42 -7.84 2.59
N LEU A 60 1.65 -6.51 2.54
CA LEU A 60 1.14 -5.63 1.50
C LEU A 60 1.84 -5.91 0.15
N LEU A 61 1.03 -5.99 -0.92
CA LEU A 61 1.53 -6.06 -2.29
C LEU A 61 1.90 -4.66 -2.79
N HIS A 62 3.12 -4.48 -3.28
CA HIS A 62 3.58 -3.26 -3.93
C HIS A 62 3.57 -3.45 -5.45
N ILE A 63 2.80 -2.63 -6.15
CA ILE A 63 2.70 -2.63 -7.60
C ILE A 63 3.47 -1.42 -8.12
N PHE A 64 4.34 -1.62 -9.10
CA PHE A 64 5.12 -0.57 -9.74
C PHE A 64 4.67 -0.44 -11.19
N PHE A 65 4.15 0.71 -11.57
CA PHE A 65 3.94 1.01 -12.98
C PHE A 65 5.24 1.51 -13.59
N LEU A 66 5.58 1.01 -14.78
CA LEU A 66 6.71 1.53 -15.54
C LEU A 66 6.39 2.86 -16.22
N ASP A 67 5.11 3.07 -16.56
CA ASP A 67 4.68 4.22 -17.35
C ASP A 67 3.49 4.94 -16.71
N LYS A 68 3.58 6.27 -16.70
CA LYS A 68 2.49 7.14 -16.22
C LYS A 68 1.23 7.05 -17.10
N GLN A 69 1.41 6.76 -18.39
CA GLN A 69 0.30 6.62 -19.34
C GLN A 69 -0.65 5.48 -18.96
N LEU A 70 -0.13 4.41 -18.33
CA LEU A 70 -0.96 3.32 -17.85
C LEU A 70 -1.94 3.82 -16.78
N ARG A 71 -1.48 4.62 -15.82
CA ARG A 71 -2.36 5.22 -14.82
C ARG A 71 -3.43 6.07 -15.46
N ASP A 72 -3.05 6.95 -16.38
CA ASP A 72 -4.00 7.86 -17.04
C ASP A 72 -5.08 7.08 -17.81
N PHE A 73 -4.68 6.02 -18.52
CA PHE A 73 -5.62 5.09 -19.17
C PHE A 73 -6.57 4.44 -18.17
N LEU A 74 -6.05 3.90 -17.06
CA LEU A 74 -6.85 3.19 -16.06
C LEU A 74 -7.77 4.12 -15.26
N GLU A 75 -7.39 5.38 -15.01
CA GLU A 75 -8.26 6.38 -14.36
C GLU A 75 -9.43 6.82 -15.24
N GLU A 76 -9.22 6.89 -16.55
CA GLU A 76 -10.24 7.35 -17.51
C GLU A 76 -11.13 6.22 -18.02
N THR A 77 -10.65 4.98 -17.99
CA THR A 77 -11.41 3.79 -18.42
C THR A 77 -12.61 3.55 -17.52
N ARG A 78 -13.81 3.55 -18.13
CA ARG A 78 -15.06 3.29 -17.42
C ARG A 78 -15.18 1.80 -17.10
N LEU A 79 -15.68 1.52 -15.90
CA LEU A 79 -16.06 0.18 -15.47
C LEU A 79 -17.50 -0.12 -15.94
N PRO A 80 -17.73 -1.05 -16.88
CA PRO A 80 -19.07 -1.40 -17.34
C PRO A 80 -19.84 -2.24 -16.33
N ASP A 81 -19.16 -3.17 -15.64
CA ASP A 81 -19.67 -3.93 -14.51
C ASP A 81 -18.55 -4.24 -13.50
N LEU A 82 -18.91 -4.79 -12.34
CA LEU A 82 -17.99 -5.12 -11.25
C LEU A 82 -17.99 -6.61 -10.89
N GLU A 83 -18.69 -7.46 -11.63
CA GLU A 83 -18.87 -8.86 -11.24
C GLU A 83 -17.56 -9.63 -11.33
N ASN A 84 -16.77 -9.38 -12.38
CA ASN A 84 -15.43 -9.96 -12.52
C ASN A 84 -14.48 -9.52 -11.40
N ILE A 85 -14.60 -8.27 -10.95
CA ILE A 85 -13.82 -7.75 -9.82
C ILE A 85 -14.23 -8.45 -8.52
N LYS A 86 -15.52 -8.60 -8.26
CA LYS A 86 -16.01 -9.32 -7.07
C LYS A 86 -15.51 -10.76 -7.06
N GLN A 87 -15.60 -11.45 -8.19
CA GLN A 87 -15.08 -12.81 -8.33
C GLN A 87 -13.59 -12.87 -8.00
N PHE A 88 -12.80 -11.96 -8.56
CA PHE A 88 -11.38 -11.87 -8.24
C PHE A 88 -11.12 -11.67 -6.74
N LEU A 89 -11.89 -10.78 -6.09
CA LEU A 89 -11.76 -10.51 -4.65
C LEU A 89 -12.14 -11.72 -3.79
N TYR A 90 -13.11 -12.54 -4.20
CA TYR A 90 -13.41 -13.80 -3.52
C TYR A 90 -12.28 -14.83 -3.64
N GLU A 91 -11.63 -14.90 -4.81
CA GLU A 91 -10.58 -15.88 -5.10
C GLU A 91 -9.22 -15.48 -4.52
N ASN A 92 -8.90 -14.18 -4.52
CA ASN A 92 -7.57 -13.66 -4.22
C ASN A 92 -7.52 -12.77 -2.97
N GLY A 93 -8.69 -12.38 -2.44
CA GLY A 93 -8.80 -11.62 -1.20
C GLY A 93 -8.53 -12.46 0.04
N GLU A 94 -8.19 -11.79 1.13
CA GLU A 94 -8.07 -12.40 2.45
C GLU A 94 -9.33 -12.11 3.26
N ILE A 95 -9.86 -13.12 3.94
CA ILE A 95 -10.93 -12.93 4.93
C ILE A 95 -10.31 -12.20 6.13
N LYS A 96 -10.86 -11.03 6.47
CA LYS A 96 -10.45 -10.22 7.62
C LYS A 96 -11.65 -9.81 8.44
N GLU A 97 -11.47 -9.84 9.76
CA GLU A 97 -12.39 -9.19 10.69
C GLU A 97 -12.25 -7.67 10.58
N ILE A 98 -13.35 -7.00 10.20
CA ILE A 98 -13.44 -5.55 10.16
C ILE A 98 -14.39 -5.12 11.26
N PHE A 99 -13.88 -4.30 12.19
CA PHE A 99 -14.71 -3.68 13.21
C PHE A 99 -15.43 -2.47 12.63
N ARG A 100 -16.75 -2.53 12.57
CA ARG A 100 -17.62 -1.46 12.09
C ARG A 100 -18.18 -0.71 13.28
N ARG A 101 -17.71 0.52 13.43
CA ARG A 101 -18.12 1.36 14.57
C ARG A 101 -19.60 1.77 14.51
N TYR A 102 -20.22 1.84 13.33
CA TYR A 102 -21.64 2.23 13.18
C TYR A 102 -22.59 1.15 13.69
N SER A 103 -22.29 -0.12 13.37
CA SER A 103 -23.07 -1.27 13.82
C SER A 103 -22.56 -1.83 15.14
N ASN A 104 -21.45 -1.30 15.66
CA ASN A 104 -20.71 -1.83 16.80
C ASN A 104 -20.48 -3.36 16.69
N ALA A 105 -20.19 -3.82 15.46
CA ALA A 105 -20.07 -5.22 15.12
C ALA A 105 -18.72 -5.48 14.45
N THR A 106 -18.18 -6.66 14.72
CA THR A 106 -17.06 -7.21 13.95
C THR A 106 -17.64 -8.21 12.98
N THR A 107 -17.38 -8.01 11.70
CA THR A 107 -17.84 -8.90 10.62
C THR A 107 -16.66 -9.29 9.75
N GLU A 108 -16.68 -10.52 9.26
CA GLU A 108 -15.66 -11.03 8.35
C GLU A 108 -15.97 -10.57 6.91
N HIS A 109 -14.96 -10.01 6.25
CA HIS A 109 -15.09 -9.56 4.87
C HIS A 109 -13.91 -10.00 4.03
N PHE A 110 -14.17 -10.27 2.75
CA PHE A 110 -13.12 -10.44 1.75
C PHE A 110 -12.46 -9.10 1.50
N THR A 111 -11.15 -9.06 1.70
CA THR A 111 -10.37 -7.83 1.62
C THR A 111 -9.16 -8.02 0.73
N TYR A 112 -8.92 -7.10 -0.20
CA TYR A 112 -7.73 -7.08 -1.05
C TYR A 112 -7.04 -5.74 -0.95
N LYS A 113 -5.73 -5.73 -0.71
CA LYS A 113 -4.96 -4.53 -0.39
C LYS A 113 -3.67 -4.50 -1.16
N PHE A 114 -3.33 -3.33 -1.69
CA PHE A 114 -2.09 -3.12 -2.42
C PHE A 114 -1.68 -1.66 -2.38
N ALA A 115 -0.38 -1.41 -2.50
CA ALA A 115 0.19 -0.10 -2.77
C ALA A 115 0.54 -0.01 -4.26
N LEU A 116 0.36 1.17 -4.84
CA LEU A 116 0.74 1.47 -6.22
C LEU A 116 1.78 2.58 -6.23
N HIS A 117 2.86 2.36 -6.96
CA HIS A 117 4.01 3.24 -7.11
C HIS A 117 4.10 3.69 -8.56
N MET A 118 4.14 5.01 -8.77
CA MET A 118 4.29 5.61 -10.09
C MET A 118 5.74 6.04 -10.32
N PRO A 119 6.24 5.98 -11.57
CA PRO A 119 7.59 6.42 -11.89
C PRO A 119 7.67 7.94 -11.70
N ASN A 120 8.74 8.40 -11.03
CA ASN A 120 9.03 9.82 -10.79
C ASN A 120 7.98 10.58 -9.97
N GLU A 121 7.10 9.90 -9.24
CA GLU A 121 6.17 10.52 -8.29
C GLU A 121 6.64 10.25 -6.85
N ALA A 122 6.59 11.29 -5.99
CA ALA A 122 7.03 11.17 -4.60
C ALA A 122 6.01 10.46 -3.72
N ASP A 123 4.73 10.62 -4.04
CA ASP A 123 3.62 10.03 -3.30
C ASP A 123 3.12 8.79 -4.04
N GLY A 124 3.04 7.67 -3.33
CA GLY A 124 2.36 6.46 -3.81
C GLY A 124 0.87 6.46 -3.44
N TYR A 125 0.18 5.46 -3.96
CA TYR A 125 -1.22 5.17 -3.63
C TYR A 125 -1.26 3.93 -2.74
N ALA A 126 -2.25 3.86 -1.86
CA ALA A 126 -2.55 2.66 -1.10
C ALA A 126 -4.06 2.41 -1.14
N PHE A 127 -4.44 1.19 -1.51
CA PHE A 127 -5.83 0.80 -1.74
C PHE A 127 -6.21 -0.36 -0.83
N SER A 128 -7.45 -0.32 -0.35
CA SER A 128 -8.10 -1.43 0.35
C SER A 128 -9.50 -1.61 -0.20
N LEU A 129 -9.72 -2.73 -0.87
CA LEU A 129 -11.02 -3.15 -1.40
C LEU A 129 -11.65 -4.14 -0.44
N THR A 130 -12.94 -4.00 -0.18
CA THR A 130 -13.70 -4.84 0.74
C THR A 130 -15.03 -5.21 0.10
N ILE A 131 -15.41 -6.49 0.15
CA ILE A 131 -16.77 -6.92 -0.17
C ILE A 131 -17.63 -6.84 1.09
N GLU A 132 -18.68 -6.03 1.01
CA GLU A 132 -19.68 -5.82 2.06
C GLU A 132 -20.70 -6.97 2.10
N ASP A 133 -21.41 -7.13 3.22
CA ASP A 133 -22.41 -8.21 3.41
C ASP A 133 -23.54 -8.17 2.37
N ASN A 134 -23.83 -6.98 1.83
CA ASN A 134 -24.84 -6.77 0.80
C ASN A 134 -24.31 -7.01 -0.63
N GLY A 135 -23.06 -7.45 -0.77
CA GLY A 135 -22.39 -7.69 -2.05
C GLY A 135 -21.76 -6.47 -2.72
N SER A 136 -21.83 -5.28 -2.12
CA SER A 136 -21.15 -4.09 -2.64
C SER A 136 -19.64 -4.14 -2.46
N VAL A 137 -18.91 -3.55 -3.40
CA VAL A 137 -17.48 -3.32 -3.27
C VAL A 137 -17.24 -1.92 -2.70
N ASP A 138 -16.58 -1.89 -1.54
CA ASP A 138 -16.12 -0.67 -0.91
C ASP A 138 -14.62 -0.49 -1.12
N LEU A 139 -14.24 0.67 -1.63
CA LEU A 139 -12.85 1.11 -1.74
C LEU A 139 -12.54 2.10 -0.62
N TYR A 140 -11.42 1.86 0.05
CA TYR A 140 -10.64 2.88 0.74
C TYR A 140 -9.37 3.18 -0.06
N PHE A 141 -8.99 4.45 -0.17
CA PHE A 141 -7.73 4.85 -0.77
C PHE A 141 -7.00 5.91 0.05
N SER A 142 -5.68 5.93 -0.09
CA SER A 142 -4.78 6.96 0.43
C SER A 142 -3.78 7.34 -0.66
N GLN A 143 -3.54 8.63 -0.85
CA GLN A 143 -2.56 9.20 -1.78
C GLN A 143 -1.91 10.41 -1.10
N GLY A 144 -0.68 10.27 -0.62
CA GLY A 144 -0.02 11.31 0.18
C GLY A 144 -0.86 11.73 1.39
N THR A 145 -1.25 13.01 1.45
CA THR A 145 -2.14 13.54 2.51
C THR A 145 -3.64 13.41 2.20
N ASN A 146 -3.99 12.95 0.99
CA ASN A 146 -5.37 12.77 0.57
C ASN A 146 -5.81 11.34 0.84
N GLY A 147 -7.08 11.16 1.20
CA GLY A 147 -7.67 9.84 1.35
C GLY A 147 -9.17 9.91 1.24
N GLY A 148 -9.79 8.78 0.93
CA GLY A 148 -11.22 8.73 0.72
C GLY A 148 -11.76 7.32 0.78
N ARG A 149 -13.09 7.24 0.79
CA ARG A 149 -13.84 5.99 0.72
C ARG A 149 -14.97 6.13 -0.29
N MET A 150 -15.23 5.07 -1.05
CA MET A 150 -16.32 5.02 -2.00
C MET A 150 -16.88 3.60 -2.08
N SER A 151 -18.21 3.49 -2.13
CA SER A 151 -18.91 2.24 -2.46
C SER A 151 -19.29 2.24 -3.93
N ASP A 152 -19.25 1.07 -4.58
CA ASP A 152 -19.72 0.89 -5.95
C ASP A 152 -21.17 1.37 -6.16
N LYS A 153 -22.01 1.31 -5.13
CA LYS A 153 -23.38 1.82 -5.14
C LYS A 153 -23.50 3.27 -5.57
N PHE A 154 -22.47 4.07 -5.32
CA PHE A 154 -22.44 5.49 -5.68
C PHE A 154 -21.74 5.75 -7.01
N TYR A 155 -21.21 4.74 -7.68
CA TYR A 155 -20.42 4.90 -8.91
C TYR A 155 -21.19 5.62 -10.02
N THR A 156 -22.38 5.12 -10.37
CA THR A 156 -23.22 5.72 -11.41
C THR A 156 -23.60 7.16 -11.09
N ASP A 157 -23.83 7.49 -9.82
CA ASP A 157 -24.19 8.86 -9.43
C ASP A 157 -22.99 9.80 -9.42
N LEU A 158 -21.82 9.34 -8.98
CA LEU A 158 -20.58 10.12 -9.03
C LEU A 158 -20.14 10.42 -10.47
N THR A 159 -20.40 9.53 -11.44
CA THR A 159 -20.06 9.79 -12.84
C THR A 159 -20.79 10.99 -13.46
N LYS A 160 -21.88 11.45 -12.82
CA LYS A 160 -22.67 12.62 -13.27
C LYS A 160 -22.21 13.92 -12.59
N GLN A 161 -21.31 13.84 -11.61
CA GLN A 161 -20.84 14.98 -10.83
C GLN A 161 -19.57 15.55 -11.47
N ASN A 162 -19.43 16.88 -11.41
CA ASN A 162 -18.30 17.61 -12.01
C ASN A 162 -17.45 18.35 -10.98
N ASP A 163 -17.71 18.16 -9.68
CA ASP A 163 -16.87 18.76 -8.65
C ASP A 163 -15.56 18.00 -8.49
N THR A 164 -14.51 18.72 -8.10
CA THR A 164 -13.14 18.19 -8.02
C THR A 164 -13.02 16.99 -7.07
N THR A 165 -13.80 16.96 -5.98
CA THR A 165 -13.76 15.89 -4.99
C THR A 165 -14.33 14.61 -5.58
N SER A 166 -15.52 14.69 -6.18
CA SER A 166 -16.16 13.54 -6.83
C SER A 166 -15.34 12.99 -7.99
N LEU A 167 -14.74 13.87 -8.80
CA LEU A 167 -13.83 13.46 -9.88
C LEU A 167 -12.59 12.74 -9.34
N THR A 168 -12.01 13.23 -8.24
CA THR A 168 -10.84 12.59 -7.59
C THR A 168 -11.21 11.21 -7.07
N ILE A 169 -12.32 11.09 -6.34
CA ILE A 169 -12.80 9.83 -5.80
C ILE A 169 -13.08 8.82 -6.94
N LEU A 170 -13.74 9.29 -8.01
CA LEU A 170 -14.05 8.47 -9.18
C LEU A 170 -12.78 7.95 -9.88
N LYS A 171 -11.77 8.81 -10.06
CA LYS A 171 -10.48 8.42 -10.62
C LYS A 171 -9.77 7.37 -9.77
N MET A 172 -9.75 7.55 -8.44
CA MET A 172 -9.14 6.58 -7.54
C MET A 172 -9.89 5.25 -7.54
N PHE A 173 -11.23 5.29 -7.65
CA PHE A 173 -12.05 4.10 -7.78
C PHE A 173 -11.74 3.31 -9.04
N ARG A 174 -11.68 3.99 -10.18
CA ARG A 174 -11.31 3.38 -11.46
C ARG A 174 -9.89 2.87 -11.46
N LEU A 175 -8.93 3.66 -10.98
CA LEU A 175 -7.53 3.26 -10.91
C LEU A 175 -7.35 1.96 -10.11
N ALA A 176 -7.96 1.86 -8.93
CA ALA A 176 -7.83 0.67 -8.09
C ALA A 176 -8.38 -0.59 -8.78
N LEU A 177 -9.59 -0.50 -9.34
CA LEU A 177 -10.27 -1.65 -9.94
C LEU A 177 -9.72 -2.02 -11.31
N ASN A 178 -9.45 -1.04 -12.16
CA ASN A 178 -8.86 -1.26 -13.47
C ASN A 178 -7.42 -1.78 -13.35
N THR A 179 -6.67 -1.43 -12.29
CA THR A 179 -5.35 -2.05 -12.04
C THR A 179 -5.46 -3.57 -11.88
N ILE A 180 -6.44 -4.03 -11.08
CA ILE A 180 -6.69 -5.46 -10.89
C ILE A 180 -7.12 -6.11 -12.20
N ALA A 181 -8.11 -5.52 -12.90
CA ALA A 181 -8.59 -6.03 -14.17
C ALA A 181 -7.45 -6.12 -15.21
N TYR A 182 -6.64 -5.07 -15.31
CA TYR A 182 -5.52 -5.00 -16.24
C TYR A 182 -4.49 -6.11 -15.98
N MET A 183 -4.08 -6.32 -14.72
CA MET A 183 -3.14 -7.38 -14.38
C MET A 183 -3.67 -8.78 -14.69
N ASN A 184 -4.99 -8.98 -14.59
CA ASN A 184 -5.63 -10.25 -14.93
C ASN A 184 -5.76 -10.45 -16.45
N CYS A 185 -6.07 -9.38 -17.20
CA CYS A 185 -6.22 -9.42 -18.65
C CYS A 185 -4.87 -9.49 -19.39
N PHE A 186 -3.83 -8.88 -18.83
CA PHE A 186 -2.50 -8.79 -19.45
C PHE A 186 -1.43 -9.37 -18.50
N PRO A 187 -1.50 -10.67 -18.17
CA PRO A 187 -0.55 -11.28 -17.23
C PRO A 187 0.90 -11.22 -17.73
N ASP A 188 1.12 -11.20 -19.05
CA ASP A 188 2.44 -11.06 -19.66
C ASP A 188 3.07 -9.67 -19.42
N CYS A 189 2.25 -8.67 -19.11
CA CYS A 189 2.70 -7.32 -18.71
C CYS A 189 3.03 -7.23 -17.21
N VAL A 190 2.91 -8.33 -16.45
CA VAL A 190 3.13 -8.38 -15.01
C VAL A 190 4.35 -9.24 -14.70
N THR A 191 5.40 -8.61 -14.17
CA THR A 191 6.62 -9.30 -13.73
C THR A 191 6.74 -9.26 -12.22
N ASP A 192 7.12 -10.38 -11.59
CA ASP A 192 7.38 -10.40 -10.15
C ASP A 192 8.66 -9.61 -9.81
N GLY A 193 8.58 -8.85 -8.72
CA GLY A 193 9.67 -8.00 -8.23
C GLY A 193 9.51 -6.53 -8.57
N VAL A 194 10.58 -5.78 -8.31
CA VAL A 194 10.66 -4.34 -8.56
C VAL A 194 11.19 -4.08 -9.97
N PRO A 195 10.88 -2.93 -10.58
CA PRO A 195 11.44 -2.55 -11.86
C PRO A 195 12.97 -2.60 -11.84
N LYS A 196 13.54 -3.12 -12.92
CA LYS A 196 14.97 -2.98 -13.19
C LYS A 196 15.22 -1.52 -13.57
N ASP A 197 16.30 -0.93 -13.07
CA ASP A 197 16.74 0.43 -13.45
C ASP A 197 15.86 1.60 -12.93
N LEU A 198 15.05 1.39 -11.88
CA LEU A 198 14.18 2.41 -11.24
C LEU A 198 14.89 3.69 -10.76
N PHE A 199 16.23 3.71 -10.76
CA PHE A 199 17.04 4.80 -10.24
C PHE A 199 18.02 5.32 -11.29
N GLU A 200 17.53 5.84 -12.41
CA GLU A 200 18.30 6.93 -13.04
C GLU A 200 18.42 8.09 -12.03
N PRO A 201 19.62 8.67 -11.85
CA PRO A 201 19.88 9.66 -10.81
C PRO A 201 19.31 11.02 -11.21
N SER A 202 17.99 11.19 -11.22
CA SER A 202 17.42 12.51 -11.52
C SER A 202 16.02 12.75 -10.96
N VAL A 203 15.86 12.68 -9.64
CA VAL A 203 15.08 13.71 -8.93
C VAL A 203 15.80 13.96 -7.62
N ARG A 204 16.17 15.21 -7.35
CA ARG A 204 16.67 15.63 -6.03
C ARG A 204 15.72 15.03 -4.99
N ASN A 205 16.24 14.21 -4.08
CA ASN A 205 15.51 13.75 -2.89
C ASN A 205 14.76 14.97 -2.33
N THR A 206 13.46 15.06 -2.61
CA THR A 206 12.66 16.10 -1.97
C THR A 206 12.59 15.67 -0.51
N ASP A 207 13.04 16.53 0.38
CA ASP A 207 13.24 16.33 1.83
C ASP A 207 11.97 15.99 2.62
N ARG A 208 10.98 15.33 2.01
CA ARG A 208 9.69 14.94 2.59
C ARG A 208 9.62 13.47 2.97
N ASN A 209 10.76 12.85 3.30
CA ASN A 209 10.72 11.65 4.11
C ASN A 209 10.22 12.06 5.51
N ILE A 210 8.95 11.83 5.80
CA ILE A 210 8.43 11.92 7.17
C ILE A 210 9.04 10.76 7.95
N THR A 211 10.25 10.99 8.45
CA THR A 211 10.91 10.07 9.36
C THR A 211 10.29 10.31 10.72
N PHE A 212 9.58 9.32 11.25
CA PHE A 212 9.17 9.34 12.65
C PHE A 212 10.44 9.23 13.50
N HIS A 213 10.98 10.37 13.90
CA HIS A 213 12.08 10.39 14.84
C HIS A 213 11.54 10.08 16.23
N ILE A 214 12.05 9.00 16.82
CA ILE A 214 11.99 8.79 18.25
C ILE A 214 12.54 10.06 18.93
N SER A 215 11.76 10.66 19.83
CA SER A 215 12.13 11.96 20.42
C SER A 215 13.50 11.89 21.10
N GLU A 216 14.24 12.99 21.15
CA GLU A 216 15.59 13.03 21.74
C GLU A 216 15.63 12.53 23.19
N LYS A 217 14.52 12.60 23.93
CA LYS A 217 14.38 12.03 25.28
C LYS A 217 14.51 10.51 25.35
N ILE A 218 14.57 9.82 24.21
CA ILE A 218 14.63 8.36 24.06
C ILE A 218 15.92 7.96 23.29
N ARG A 219 16.75 8.93 22.88
CA ARG A 219 17.82 8.76 21.89
C ARG A 219 19.12 8.15 22.43
N ASP A 220 19.27 8.04 23.74
CA ASP A 220 20.45 7.45 24.40
C ASP A 220 20.36 5.92 24.59
N ILE A 221 19.76 5.21 23.64
CA ILE A 221 19.62 3.75 23.69
C ILE A 221 20.29 3.17 22.44
N GLY A 222 21.54 2.72 22.61
CA GLY A 222 22.37 2.18 21.54
C GLY A 222 21.78 0.94 20.86
N ASN A 223 22.10 0.83 19.56
CA ASN A 223 21.96 -0.35 18.70
C ASN A 223 20.60 -1.08 18.76
N SER A 224 19.49 -0.36 18.63
CA SER A 224 18.19 -0.98 18.35
C SER A 224 18.21 -1.62 16.96
N THR A 225 17.72 -2.86 16.84
CA THR A 225 17.48 -3.52 15.55
C THR A 225 16.61 -2.61 14.68
N THR A 226 17.22 -2.03 13.64
CA THR A 226 16.56 -1.23 12.61
C THR A 226 15.22 -1.84 12.23
N SER A 227 14.17 -1.01 12.29
CA SER A 227 12.82 -1.35 11.82
C SER A 227 12.92 -2.13 10.50
N LYS A 228 12.30 -3.31 10.48
CA LYS A 228 12.43 -4.29 9.40
C LYS A 228 11.39 -4.03 8.29
N MET A 229 11.06 -2.76 8.02
CA MET A 229 10.09 -2.39 7.00
C MET A 229 10.49 -2.89 5.61
N PRO A 230 9.51 -3.13 4.73
CA PRO A 230 9.78 -3.35 3.31
C PRO A 230 10.61 -2.19 2.77
N HIS A 231 11.71 -2.51 2.08
CA HIS A 231 12.58 -1.50 1.51
C HIS A 231 13.26 -2.00 0.24
N PHE A 232 13.67 -1.05 -0.60
CA PHE A 232 14.47 -1.34 -1.77
C PHE A 232 15.92 -1.58 -1.39
N ARG A 233 16.47 -2.69 -1.87
CA ARG A 233 17.91 -2.88 -1.89
C ARG A 233 18.42 -2.62 -3.30
N LYS A 234 19.27 -1.62 -3.45
CA LYS A 234 19.91 -1.28 -4.72
C LYS A 234 20.76 -2.43 -5.26
N GLY A 235 20.84 -2.51 -6.59
CA GLY A 235 21.71 -3.45 -7.26
C GLY A 235 23.17 -3.18 -6.91
N HIS A 236 23.97 -4.25 -6.79
CA HIS A 236 25.39 -4.14 -6.51
C HIS A 236 26.16 -5.35 -7.04
N PHE A 237 27.44 -5.14 -7.33
CA PHE A 237 28.35 -6.24 -7.63
C PHE A 237 28.75 -6.96 -6.35
N ARG A 238 28.74 -8.30 -6.38
CA ARG A 238 29.14 -9.14 -5.27
C ARG A 238 30.02 -10.29 -5.74
N VAL A 239 31.12 -10.54 -5.02
CA VAL A 239 31.92 -11.75 -5.19
C VAL A 239 31.31 -12.87 -4.36
N LEU A 240 31.06 -14.02 -4.99
CA LEU A 240 30.51 -15.19 -4.31
C LEU A 240 31.63 -15.95 -3.60
N GLN A 241 31.76 -15.78 -2.28
CA GLN A 241 32.84 -16.41 -1.51
C GLN A 241 32.44 -17.67 -0.74
N SER A 242 31.14 -17.94 -0.61
CA SER A 242 30.63 -19.08 0.15
C SER A 242 30.75 -20.39 -0.62
N ASP A 243 31.07 -21.49 0.08
CA ASP A 243 31.03 -22.85 -0.45
C ASP A 243 29.64 -23.29 -0.92
N TYR A 244 28.58 -22.61 -0.46
CA TYR A 244 27.23 -22.78 -0.98
C TYR A 244 27.15 -22.57 -2.50
N PHE A 245 27.97 -21.66 -3.04
CA PHE A 245 28.04 -21.40 -4.48
C PHE A 245 29.18 -22.18 -5.14
N ALA A 246 29.35 -23.47 -4.84
CA ALA A 246 30.50 -24.27 -5.28
C ALA A 246 30.90 -24.06 -6.76
N ASN A 247 29.93 -24.00 -7.68
CA ASN A 247 30.17 -23.84 -9.12
C ASN A 247 30.40 -22.38 -9.58
N LYS A 248 30.14 -21.40 -8.70
CA LYS A 248 30.31 -19.96 -8.98
C LYS A 248 31.20 -19.25 -7.95
N LYS A 249 31.86 -20.01 -7.06
CA LYS A 249 32.70 -19.48 -5.99
C LYS A 249 33.90 -18.75 -6.60
N GLY A 250 34.17 -17.55 -6.12
CA GLY A 250 35.17 -16.63 -6.64
C GLY A 250 34.69 -15.75 -7.81
N GLN A 251 33.51 -16.01 -8.39
CA GLN A 251 32.98 -15.17 -9.47
C GLN A 251 32.33 -13.90 -8.93
N THR A 252 32.48 -12.81 -9.69
CA THR A 252 31.74 -11.56 -9.46
C THR A 252 30.43 -11.63 -10.22
N ILE A 253 29.31 -11.41 -9.53
CA ILE A 253 27.99 -11.32 -10.13
C ILE A 253 27.40 -9.92 -9.89
N PHE A 254 26.48 -9.50 -10.75
CA PHE A 254 25.58 -8.39 -10.44
C PHE A 254 24.35 -8.95 -9.70
N VAL A 255 24.11 -8.46 -8.49
CA VAL A 255 22.88 -8.72 -7.75
C VAL A 255 21.92 -7.59 -8.09
N ALA A 256 20.87 -7.90 -8.84
CA ALA A 256 19.87 -6.92 -9.25
C ALA A 256 19.09 -6.34 -8.06
N GLU A 257 18.48 -5.18 -8.29
CA GLU A 257 17.55 -4.51 -7.39
C GLU A 257 16.47 -5.47 -6.91
N THR A 258 16.09 -5.36 -5.64
CA THR A 258 15.03 -6.23 -5.10
C THR A 258 14.31 -5.55 -3.93
N MET A 259 13.04 -5.92 -3.74
CA MET A 259 12.29 -5.58 -2.55
C MET A 259 12.65 -6.57 -1.44
N VAL A 260 13.19 -6.05 -0.34
CA VAL A 260 13.52 -6.85 0.83
C VAL A 260 12.34 -6.80 1.79
N LYS A 261 11.85 -7.97 2.22
CA LYS A 261 10.70 -8.11 3.15
C LYS A 261 9.47 -7.37 2.64
N GLY A 262 9.09 -7.63 1.40
CA GLY A 262 7.83 -7.16 0.82
C GLY A 262 7.51 -7.98 -0.42
N LYS A 263 6.25 -7.93 -0.85
CA LYS A 263 5.81 -8.51 -2.12
C LYS A 263 5.78 -7.40 -3.15
N ALA A 264 6.37 -7.63 -4.32
CA ALA A 264 6.43 -6.62 -5.38
C ALA A 264 6.01 -7.22 -6.72
N LYS A 265 5.32 -6.42 -7.53
CA LYS A 265 5.02 -6.68 -8.94
C LYS A 265 5.30 -5.43 -9.75
N THR A 266 5.90 -5.61 -10.92
CA THR A 266 6.13 -4.57 -11.92
C THR A 266 5.14 -4.76 -13.04
N VAL A 267 4.49 -3.69 -13.47
CA VAL A 267 3.46 -3.70 -14.50
C VAL A 267 3.87 -2.74 -15.61
N SER A 268 3.97 -3.27 -16.83
CA SER A 268 4.24 -2.51 -18.04
C SER A 268 2.96 -2.21 -18.80
N VAL A 269 3.06 -1.24 -19.71
CA VAL A 269 2.04 -1.02 -20.74
C VAL A 269 2.06 -2.20 -21.73
N SER A 270 0.87 -2.62 -22.13
CA SER A 270 0.67 -3.61 -23.19
C SER A 270 0.89 -2.96 -24.55
N ASP A 271 1.52 -3.69 -25.47
CA ASP A 271 1.71 -3.25 -26.85
C ASP A 271 0.37 -2.92 -27.55
N ASP A 272 -0.72 -3.54 -27.10
CA ASP A 272 -2.06 -3.38 -27.66
C ASP A 272 -2.83 -2.18 -27.06
N ILE A 273 -2.27 -1.45 -26.08
CA ILE A 273 -3.01 -0.38 -25.36
C ILE A 273 -3.53 0.72 -26.31
N ASN A 274 -2.81 0.97 -27.40
CA ASN A 274 -3.14 2.00 -28.38
C ASN A 274 -4.43 1.67 -29.16
N GLU A 275 -4.80 0.39 -29.26
CA GLU A 275 -6.06 -0.02 -29.88
C GLU A 275 -7.27 0.41 -29.03
N PHE A 276 -7.10 0.46 -27.71
CA PHE A 276 -8.13 0.89 -26.76
C PHE A 276 -8.17 2.41 -26.56
N MET A 277 -7.04 3.10 -26.69
CA MET A 277 -6.96 4.57 -26.60
C MET A 277 -7.62 5.28 -27.80
N ASN A 278 -7.57 4.67 -28.99
CA ASN A 278 -8.05 5.28 -30.24
C ASN A 278 -9.51 4.95 -30.58
N ASN A 279 -10.13 4.02 -29.86
CA ASN A 279 -11.56 3.76 -29.95
C ASN A 279 -12.25 4.36 -28.72
N PRO A 280 -12.79 5.59 -28.79
CA PRO A 280 -13.67 6.05 -27.74
C PRO A 280 -14.83 5.06 -27.67
N LEU A 281 -15.02 4.42 -26.51
CA LEU A 281 -16.16 3.57 -26.23
C LEU A 281 -17.43 4.35 -26.55
N THR A 282 -17.98 4.14 -27.75
CA THR A 282 -19.29 4.62 -28.15
C THR A 282 -20.32 3.62 -27.62
N ASP A 283 -21.09 4.14 -26.66
CA ASP A 283 -22.30 3.62 -26.01
C ASP A 283 -22.16 2.43 -25.04
#